data_AF-A0A9E5R5B2-F1
#
_entry.id   AF-A0A9E5R5B2-F1
#
_cell.length_a   1.000
_cell.length_b   1.000
_cell.length_c   1.000
_cell.angle_alpha   90.00
_cell.angle_beta   90.00
_cell.angle_gamma   90.00
#
_symmetry.space_group_name_H-M   'P 1'
#
loop_
_entity.id
_entity.type
_entity.pdbx_description
1 polymer ?
#
loop_
_entity_poly.entity_id
_entity_poly.type
_entity_poly.pdbx_seq_one_letter_code
_entity_poly.pdbx_strand_id
1 'polypeptide(L)'
;MVYSRTTGCPFISIARRVLSHHAILYQEIYIDRDPVARQRVVEWTGFESVPTLIVAAQDETQPFEVPLPLERGCSPRGINRGSMLTEPTEAELEAWLSQHGFIQHA
;
A
#
# COMPACT_ATOMS: atom_id res chain seq x y z
N MET A 1 -0.44 -6.82 1.85
CA MET A 1 0.91 -6.70 1.23
C MET A 1 1.37 -5.25 1.30
N VAL A 2 2.67 -5.02 1.37
CA VAL A 2 3.27 -3.68 1.27
C VAL A 2 4.37 -3.68 0.21
N TYR A 3 4.19 -2.87 -0.83
CA TYR A 3 5.24 -2.55 -1.80
C TYR A 3 6.05 -1.38 -1.28
N SER A 4 7.37 -1.55 -1.23
CA SER A 4 8.29 -0.69 -0.51
C SER A 4 9.60 -0.54 -1.29
N ARG A 5 10.56 0.20 -0.75
CA ARG A 5 11.93 0.28 -1.25
C ARG A 5 12.91 0.17 -0.09
N THR A 6 14.17 -0.15 -0.39
CA THR A 6 15.18 -0.31 0.66
C THR A 6 15.72 1.03 1.16
N THR A 7 15.63 2.08 0.34
CA THR A 7 15.99 3.45 0.71
C THR A 7 14.94 4.09 1.62
N GLY A 8 15.40 4.77 2.68
CA GLY A 8 14.52 5.46 3.63
C GLY A 8 13.50 6.39 2.96
N CYS A 9 12.23 6.26 3.35
CA CYS A 9 11.13 7.14 2.96
C CYS A 9 10.26 7.39 4.20
N PRO A 10 9.90 8.65 4.52
CA PRO A 10 9.05 8.93 5.68
C PRO A 10 7.71 8.18 5.62
N PHE A 11 7.10 8.05 4.44
CA PHE A 11 5.83 7.32 4.28
C PHE A 11 5.95 5.82 4.57
N ILE A 12 7.09 5.19 4.23
CA ILE A 12 7.33 3.77 4.54
C ILE A 12 7.44 3.59 6.05
N SER A 13 8.15 4.49 6.73
CA SER A 13 8.27 4.47 8.18
C SER A 13 6.91 4.63 8.88
N ILE A 14 6.05 5.52 8.38
CA ILE A 14 4.67 5.67 8.87
C ILE A 14 3.90 4.35 8.71
N ALA A 15 3.88 3.78 7.50
CA ALA A 15 3.14 2.55 7.24
C ALA A 15 3.61 1.38 8.13
N ARG A 16 4.93 1.19 8.25
CA ARG A 16 5.50 0.16 9.13
C ARG A 16 5.12 0.37 10.59
N ARG A 17 5.16 1.63 11.07
CA ARG A 17 4.77 1.97 12.45
C ARG A 17 3.33 1.57 12.73
N VAL A 18 2.38 2.02 11.89
CA VAL A 18 0.95 1.72 12.07
C VAL A 18 0.68 0.23 12.03
N LEU A 19 1.22 -0.49 11.03
CA LEU A 19 1.06 -1.94 10.93
C LEU A 19 1.64 -2.66 12.16
N SER A 20 2.80 -2.22 12.64
CA SER A 20 3.41 -2.81 13.85
C SER A 20 2.63 -2.49 15.13
N HIS A 21 2.09 -1.27 15.25
CA HIS A 21 1.30 -0.83 16.39
C HIS A 21 0.04 -1.69 16.56
N HIS A 22 -0.62 -2.04 15.46
CA HIS A 22 -1.80 -2.90 15.45
C HIS A 22 -1.49 -4.40 15.29
N ALA A 23 -0.21 -4.81 15.39
CA ALA A 23 0.23 -6.20 15.22
C ALA A 23 -0.26 -6.85 13.90
N ILE A 24 -0.41 -6.07 12.83
CA ILE A 24 -0.82 -6.56 11.52
C ILE A 24 0.36 -7.27 10.86
N LEU A 25 0.16 -8.55 10.54
CA LEU A 25 1.12 -9.31 9.74
C LEU A 25 0.98 -8.91 8.26
N TYR A 26 2.11 -8.65 7.62
CA TYR A 26 2.16 -8.32 6.20
C TYR A 26 3.44 -8.89 5.58
N GLN A 27 3.36 -9.17 4.27
CA GLN A 27 4.54 -9.40 3.45
C GLN A 27 4.96 -8.07 2.81
N GLU A 28 6.27 -7.83 2.77
CA GLU A 28 6.88 -6.66 2.15
C GLU A 28 7.67 -7.06 0.91
N ILE A 29 7.47 -6.34 -0.20
CA ILE A 29 8.18 -6.54 -1.47
C ILE A 29 8.93 -5.24 -1.81
N TYR A 30 10.22 -5.36 -2.13
CA TYR A 30 11.10 -4.23 -2.46
C TYR A 30 11.19 -4.00 -3.97
N ILE A 31 10.54 -2.94 -4.46
CA ILE A 31 10.48 -2.63 -5.91
C ILE A 31 11.85 -2.25 -6.50
N ASP A 32 12.78 -1.80 -5.67
CA ASP A 32 14.16 -1.50 -6.06
C ASP A 32 15.05 -2.75 -6.18
N ARG A 33 14.53 -3.92 -5.80
CA ARG A 33 15.21 -5.22 -5.94
C ARG A 33 14.45 -6.20 -6.83
N ASP A 34 13.17 -5.95 -7.09
CA ASP A 34 12.31 -6.78 -7.93
C ASP A 34 11.72 -5.93 -9.08
N PRO A 35 12.22 -6.08 -10.32
CA PRO A 35 11.74 -5.32 -11.46
C PRO A 35 10.28 -5.65 -11.83
N VAL A 36 9.79 -6.84 -11.50
CA VAL A 36 8.38 -7.25 -11.73
C VAL A 36 7.46 -6.57 -10.73
N ALA A 37 7.88 -6.46 -9.47
CA ALA A 37 7.15 -5.67 -8.46
C ALA A 37 7.11 -4.19 -8.83
N ARG A 38 8.23 -3.63 -9.31
CA ARG A 38 8.30 -2.25 -9.78
C ARG A 38 7.34 -1.97 -10.91
N GLN A 39 7.35 -2.82 -11.93
CA GLN A 39 6.47 -2.68 -13.09
C GLN A 39 5.00 -2.68 -12.68
N ARG A 40 4.60 -3.55 -11.74
CA ARG A 40 3.24 -3.58 -11.21
C ARG A 40 2.84 -2.27 -10.51
N VAL A 41 3.70 -1.71 -9.66
CA VAL A 41 3.42 -0.43 -8.99
C VAL A 41 3.27 0.70 -10.02
N VAL A 42 4.09 0.71 -11.07
CA VAL A 42 3.97 1.68 -12.17
C VAL A 42 2.67 1.49 -12.93
N GLU A 43 2.25 0.26 -13.22
CA GLU A 43 0.97 -0.02 -13.88
C GLU A 43 -0.22 0.42 -13.04
N TRP A 44 -0.16 0.22 -11.73
CA TRP A 44 -1.24 0.61 -10.83
C TRP A 44 -1.34 2.11 -10.63
N THR A 45 -0.21 2.79 -10.45
CA THR A 45 -0.19 4.17 -9.96
C THR A 45 0.26 5.18 -11.01
N GLY A 46 0.90 4.73 -12.09
CA GLY A 46 1.61 5.59 -13.04
C GLY A 46 3.00 6.03 -12.57
N PHE A 47 3.42 5.63 -11.36
CA PHE A 47 4.65 6.06 -10.69
C PHE A 47 5.31 4.91 -9.94
N GLU A 48 6.53 5.12 -9.45
CA GLU A 48 7.18 4.22 -8.48
C GLU A 48 6.88 4.65 -7.03
N SER A 49 5.65 5.11 -6.77
CA SER A 49 5.23 5.64 -5.47
C SER A 49 5.21 4.55 -4.40
N VAL A 50 5.90 4.78 -3.28
CA VAL A 50 5.99 3.82 -2.17
C VAL A 50 5.91 4.52 -0.81
N PRO A 51 5.23 3.92 0.18
CA PRO A 51 4.65 2.57 0.15
C PRO A 51 3.34 2.50 -0.65
N THR A 52 3.13 1.41 -1.38
CA THR A 52 1.81 1.05 -1.92
C THR A 52 1.33 -0.19 -1.16
N LEU A 53 0.25 -0.02 -0.41
CA LEU A 53 -0.39 -1.09 0.33
C LEU A 53 -1.52 -1.68 -0.51
N ILE A 54 -1.64 -3.00 -0.49
CA ILE A 54 -2.77 -3.70 -1.09
C ILE A 54 -3.31 -4.76 -0.12
N VAL A 55 -4.62 -4.99 -0.20
CA VAL A 55 -5.22 -6.23 0.31
C VAL A 55 -5.12 -7.26 -0.80
N ALA A 56 -4.56 -8.42 -0.49
CA ALA A 56 -4.38 -9.53 -1.43
C ALA A 56 -4.98 -10.79 -0.83
N ALA A 57 -5.36 -11.74 -1.68
CA ALA A 57 -5.65 -13.09 -1.21
C ALA A 57 -4.37 -13.74 -0.64
N GLN A 58 -4.53 -14.84 0.10
CA GLN A 58 -3.40 -15.55 0.68
C GLN A 58 -2.44 -16.02 -0.42
N ASP A 59 -1.14 -15.80 -0.21
CA ASP A 59 -0.06 -16.14 -1.16
C ASP A 59 -0.11 -15.42 -2.52
N GLU A 60 -1.03 -14.46 -2.68
CA GLU A 60 -1.09 -13.60 -3.84
C GLU A 60 -0.38 -12.26 -3.61
N THR A 61 0.11 -11.69 -4.70
CA THR A 61 0.80 -10.39 -4.68
C THR A 61 0.03 -9.33 -5.46
N GLN A 62 -1.20 -9.62 -5.89
CA GLN A 62 -2.08 -8.69 -6.57
C GLN A 62 -3.25 -8.31 -5.67
N PRO A 63 -3.87 -7.12 -5.88
CA PRO A 63 -5.05 -6.74 -5.14
C PRO A 63 -6.19 -7.77 -5.34
N PHE A 64 -6.92 -8.12 -4.27
CA PHE A 64 -8.00 -9.13 -4.35
C PHE A 64 -9.19 -8.68 -5.24
N GLU A 65 -9.33 -7.36 -5.43
CA GLU A 65 -10.25 -6.72 -6.36
C GLU A 65 -9.50 -5.64 -7.14
N VAL A 66 -9.95 -5.34 -8.36
CA VAL A 66 -9.33 -4.30 -9.19
C VAL A 66 -9.46 -2.94 -8.48
N PRO A 67 -8.36 -2.22 -8.20
CA PRO A 67 -8.43 -0.91 -7.58
C PRO A 67 -9.18 0.09 -8.45
N LEU A 68 -9.88 1.04 -7.83
CA LEU A 68 -10.52 2.15 -8.53
C LEU A 68 -9.51 2.87 -9.45
N PRO A 69 -9.92 3.39 -10.62
CA PRO A 69 -8.99 4.05 -11.52
C PRO A 69 -8.41 5.33 -10.88
N LEU A 70 -7.15 5.62 -11.21
CA LEU A 70 -6.53 6.90 -10.91
C LEU A 70 -6.59 7.77 -12.17
N GLU A 71 -6.98 9.03 -12.02
CA GLU A 71 -6.89 9.98 -13.14
C GLU A 71 -5.42 10.12 -13.58
N ARG A 72 -5.19 10.06 -14.90
CA ARG A 72 -3.83 10.07 -15.43
C ARG A 72 -3.11 11.37 -15.05
N GLY A 73 -1.92 11.23 -14.48
CA GLY A 73 -1.08 12.36 -14.07
C GLY A 73 -1.39 12.91 -12.68
N CYS A 74 -2.46 12.44 -12.02
CA CYS A 74 -2.74 12.79 -10.63
C CYS A 74 -1.83 12.00 -9.67
N SER A 75 -1.46 12.63 -8.55
CA SER A 75 -0.71 11.96 -7.49
C SER A 75 -1.55 10.83 -6.88
N PRO A 76 -0.99 9.61 -6.67
CA PRO A 76 -1.70 8.51 -6.01
C PRO A 76 -1.75 8.64 -4.48
N ARG A 77 -1.04 9.62 -3.91
CA ARG A 77 -0.84 9.78 -2.47
C ARG A 77 -2.14 9.98 -1.71
N GLY A 78 -2.34 9.20 -0.65
CA GLY A 78 -3.50 9.28 0.25
C GLY A 78 -4.82 8.84 -0.39
N ILE A 79 -4.82 8.46 -1.68
CA ILE A 79 -6.05 8.08 -2.38
C ILE A 79 -6.35 6.61 -2.08
N ASN A 80 -7.42 6.40 -1.32
CA ASN A 80 -8.01 5.09 -1.13
C ASN A 80 -8.72 4.66 -2.43
N ARG A 81 -8.24 3.56 -3.02
CA ARG A 81 -8.75 3.01 -4.28
C ARG A 81 -9.42 1.65 -4.08
N GLY A 82 -9.99 1.40 -2.90
CA GLY A 82 -10.59 0.12 -2.51
C GLY A 82 -9.55 -0.82 -1.93
N SER A 83 -9.12 -1.80 -2.71
CA SER A 83 -8.06 -2.76 -2.36
C SER A 83 -6.64 -2.19 -2.31
N MET A 84 -6.46 -0.90 -2.59
CA MET A 84 -5.14 -0.26 -2.69
C MET A 84 -5.12 1.12 -2.04
N LEU A 85 -4.01 1.42 -1.36
CA LEU A 85 -3.72 2.72 -0.76
C LEU A 85 -2.23 3.05 -0.98
N THR A 86 -1.92 4.27 -1.42
CA THR A 86 -0.53 4.66 -1.75
C THR A 86 -0.09 5.87 -0.94
N GLU A 87 1.12 5.81 -0.38
CA GLU A 87 1.76 6.85 0.44
C GLU A 87 0.85 7.48 1.51
N PRO A 88 0.10 6.71 2.31
CA PRO A 88 -0.86 7.30 3.23
C PRO A 88 -0.20 7.99 4.42
N THR A 89 -0.91 8.94 4.99
CA THR A 89 -0.75 9.36 6.39
C THR A 89 -1.20 8.24 7.34
N GLU A 90 -0.91 8.41 8.63
CA GLU A 90 -1.34 7.45 9.68
C GLU A 90 -2.87 7.31 9.72
N ALA A 91 -3.59 8.42 9.77
CA ALA A 91 -5.05 8.41 9.83
C ALA A 91 -5.71 7.78 8.59
N GLU A 92 -5.16 8.03 7.39
CA GLU A 92 -5.64 7.40 6.15
C GLU A 92 -5.41 5.88 6.16
N LEU A 93 -4.26 5.44 6.67
CA LEU A 93 -3.95 4.02 6.77
C LEU A 93 -4.83 3.32 7.80
N GLU A 94 -5.03 3.90 8.98
CA GLU A 94 -5.93 3.34 10.01
C GLU A 94 -7.37 3.23 9.49
N ALA A 95 -7.89 4.28 8.85
CA ALA A 95 -9.23 4.25 8.25
C ALA A 95 -9.36 3.14 7.20
N TRP A 96 -8.33 2.96 6.36
CA TRP A 96 -8.31 1.89 5.35
C TRP A 96 -8.20 0.50 5.97
N LEU A 97 -7.39 0.31 7.02
CA LEU A 97 -7.32 -0.94 7.76
C LEU A 97 -8.66 -1.28 8.43
N SER A 98 -9.35 -0.28 8.98
CA SER A 98 -10.69 -0.45 9.56
C SER A 98 -11.73 -0.81 8.49
N GLN A 99 -11.67 -0.20 7.31
CA GLN A 99 -12.56 -0.54 6.18
C GLN A 99 -12.47 -2.02 5.81
N HIS A 100 -11.26 -2.58 5.82
CA HIS A 100 -11.01 -4.00 5.50
C HIS A 100 -11.12 -4.94 6.71
N GLY A 101 -11.51 -4.43 7.88
CA GLY A 101 -11.74 -5.22 9.09
C GLY A 101 -10.47 -5.74 9.77
N PHE A 102 -9.29 -5.20 9.45
CA PHE A 102 -8.03 -5.57 10.11
C PHE A 102 -7.90 -4.99 11.50
N ILE A 103 -8.54 -3.85 11.76
CA ILE A 103 -8.59 -3.20 13.06
C ILE A 103 -10.03 -2.77 13.35
N GLN A 104 -10.36 -2.62 14.63
CA GLN A 104 -11.60 -1.98 15.06
C GLN A 104 -11.28 -0.56 15.53
N HIS A 105 -12.05 0.44 15.08
CA HIS A 105 -12.08 1.71 15.80
C HIS A 105 -12.68 1.46 17.18
N ALA A 106 -11.93 1.84 18.22
CA ALA A 106 -12.42 1.84 19.60
C ALA A 106 -13.51 2.89 19.80
#